data_AF-A0A3P1UW64-F1
#
_entry.id   AF-A0A3P1UW64-F1
#
_cell.length_a   1.000
_cell.length_b   1.000
_cell.length_c   1.000
_cell.angle_alpha   90.00
_cell.angle_beta   90.00
_cell.angle_gamma   90.00
#
_symmetry.space_group_name_H-M   'P 1'
#
loop_
_entity.id
_entity.type
_entity.pdbx_description
1 polymer ?
#
loop_
_entity_poly.entity_id
_entity_poly.type
_entity_poly.pdbx_seq_one_letter_code
_entity_poly.pdbx_strand_id
1 'polypeptide(L)'
;MRILSLFFLLVPIIAFAQSPVLPELFTVTGIEVNEKLDIHGEAKQDATVIGSLASGAKGVEVIELASNGEWALVNGAESSGWVEARFLQAQPSVWDNGKLPQSLRCHGTEPFWNISFSAKEVRLKVLDAPERLYSLRSVSDRGFAGDRIRAVEAGDMTAVIFPKQCSDGMSDRTYALQAVISLRNSDRTMFAGCCSIAAN
;
A
#
# COMPACT_ATOMS: atom_id res chain seq x y z
N MET A 1 -12.60 30.90 59.35
CA MET A 1 -11.59 30.20 58.53
C MET A 1 -12.31 29.58 57.34
N ARG A 2 -12.18 30.17 56.14
CA ARG A 2 -12.92 29.76 54.93
C ARG A 2 -12.19 28.58 54.28
N ILE A 3 -12.85 27.42 54.21
CA ILE A 3 -12.37 26.24 53.50
C ILE A 3 -12.65 26.46 52.01
N LEU A 4 -11.61 26.64 51.21
CA LEU A 4 -11.68 26.78 49.77
C LEU A 4 -11.65 25.38 49.14
N SER A 5 -12.79 24.86 48.72
CA SER A 5 -12.89 23.58 48.01
C SER A 5 -12.38 23.75 46.57
N LEU A 6 -11.25 23.10 46.26
CA LEU A 6 -10.66 23.08 44.91
C LEU A 6 -11.33 21.97 44.10
N PHE A 7 -12.21 22.33 43.17
CA PHE A 7 -12.85 21.39 42.24
C PHE A 7 -11.88 21.08 41.09
N PHE A 8 -11.29 19.89 41.08
CA PHE A 8 -10.43 19.40 39.98
C PHE A 8 -11.33 18.90 38.84
N LEU A 9 -11.53 19.73 37.82
CA LEU A 9 -12.22 19.33 36.58
C LEU A 9 -11.27 18.44 35.76
N LEU A 10 -11.50 17.12 35.79
CA LEU A 10 -10.92 16.18 34.82
C LEU A 10 -11.55 16.46 33.45
N VAL A 11 -10.82 17.16 32.59
CA VAL A 11 -11.18 17.28 31.17
C VAL A 11 -10.74 15.97 30.48
N PRO A 12 -11.67 15.19 29.91
CA PRO A 12 -11.29 14.01 29.13
C PRO A 12 -10.52 14.46 27.90
N ILE A 13 -9.26 14.01 27.79
CA ILE A 13 -8.46 14.17 26.57
C ILE A 13 -9.06 13.23 25.53
N ILE A 14 -9.83 13.78 24.60
CA ILE A 14 -10.30 13.03 23.43
C ILE A 14 -9.08 12.79 22.55
N ALA A 15 -8.58 11.56 22.53
CA ALA A 15 -7.57 11.13 21.57
C ALA A 15 -8.24 11.03 20.20
N PHE A 16 -7.93 11.96 19.29
CA PHE A 16 -8.29 11.83 17.89
C PHE A 16 -7.49 10.66 17.31
N ALA A 17 -8.16 9.55 16.99
CA ALA A 17 -7.56 8.51 16.18
C ALA A 17 -7.24 9.11 14.81
N GLN A 18 -5.96 9.35 14.54
CA GLN A 18 -5.52 9.81 13.22
C GLN A 18 -5.72 8.68 12.22
N SER A 19 -6.39 8.97 11.10
CA SER A 19 -6.50 8.00 10.01
C SER A 19 -5.10 7.61 9.52
N PRO A 20 -4.84 6.31 9.31
CA PRO A 20 -3.53 5.85 8.83
C PRO A 20 -3.23 6.44 7.45
N VAL A 21 -1.95 6.72 7.20
CA VAL A 21 -1.51 7.14 5.86
C VAL A 21 -1.33 5.90 4.99
N LEU A 22 -2.14 5.81 3.95
CA LEU A 22 -2.23 4.66 3.06
C LEU A 22 -1.45 4.86 1.73
N PRO A 23 -1.04 3.77 1.06
CA PRO A 23 -1.20 2.37 1.48
C PRO A 23 -0.23 1.96 2.59
N GLU A 24 -0.64 0.97 3.37
CA GLU A 24 0.15 0.36 4.46
C GLU A 24 -0.27 -1.11 4.65
N LEU A 25 0.59 -1.88 5.34
CA LEU A 25 0.32 -3.29 5.64
C LEU A 25 -0.37 -3.47 7.00
N PHE A 26 -1.31 -4.42 7.03
CA PHE A 26 -2.11 -4.76 8.20
C PHE A 26 -2.07 -6.26 8.48
N THR A 27 -2.49 -6.62 9.70
CA THR A 27 -2.73 -7.98 10.15
C THR A 27 -4.20 -8.14 10.53
N VAL A 28 -4.81 -9.26 10.11
CA VAL A 28 -6.15 -9.65 10.54
C VAL A 28 -6.10 -10.12 11.99
N THR A 29 -6.91 -9.51 12.85
CA THR A 29 -6.95 -9.73 14.30
C THR A 29 -8.40 -9.70 14.80
N GLY A 30 -8.64 -10.15 16.03
CA GLY A 30 -9.98 -10.11 16.64
C GLY A 30 -10.99 -11.13 16.09
N ILE A 31 -10.52 -12.13 15.35
CA ILE A 31 -11.30 -13.23 14.78
C ILE A 31 -10.78 -14.54 15.37
N GLU A 32 -11.66 -15.52 15.63
CA GLU A 32 -11.26 -16.79 16.22
C GLU A 32 -10.28 -17.55 15.33
N VAL A 33 -9.49 -18.44 15.95
CA VAL A 33 -8.54 -19.28 15.21
C VAL A 33 -9.32 -20.23 14.29
N ASN A 34 -8.96 -20.25 13.01
CA ASN A 34 -9.64 -20.96 11.89
C ASN A 34 -10.89 -20.29 11.33
N GLU A 35 -11.34 -19.17 11.90
CA GLU A 35 -12.33 -18.31 11.25
C GLU A 35 -11.68 -17.40 10.20
N LYS A 36 -12.53 -16.74 9.41
CA LYS A 36 -12.11 -15.88 8.31
C LYS A 36 -12.79 -14.53 8.39
N LEU A 37 -12.09 -13.51 7.90
CA LEU A 37 -12.65 -12.20 7.61
C LEU A 37 -13.19 -12.19 6.19
N ASP A 38 -14.48 -11.97 6.02
CA ASP A 38 -15.08 -11.88 4.70
C ASP A 38 -14.68 -10.59 3.99
N ILE A 39 -14.44 -10.71 2.67
CA ILE A 39 -14.22 -9.59 1.76
C ILE A 39 -15.52 -9.39 1.00
N HIS A 40 -16.16 -8.24 1.20
CA HIS A 40 -17.42 -7.86 0.58
C HIS A 40 -17.19 -7.04 -0.69
N GLY A 41 -18.08 -7.15 -1.68
CA GLY A 41 -18.01 -6.34 -2.90
C GLY A 41 -18.30 -4.85 -2.69
N GLU A 42 -18.99 -4.49 -1.62
CA GLU A 42 -19.28 -3.11 -1.22
C GLU A 42 -18.99 -2.92 0.27
N ALA A 43 -18.79 -1.67 0.71
CA ALA A 43 -18.54 -1.30 2.10
C ALA A 43 -19.82 -1.36 2.97
N LYS A 44 -20.46 -2.54 3.05
CA LYS A 44 -21.66 -2.80 3.86
C LYS A 44 -21.80 -4.29 4.21
N GLN A 45 -22.45 -4.58 5.33
CA GLN A 45 -22.49 -5.91 5.93
C GLN A 45 -23.29 -6.95 5.11
N ASP A 46 -24.32 -6.52 4.38
CA ASP A 46 -25.19 -7.38 3.58
C ASP A 46 -24.74 -7.52 2.11
N ALA A 47 -23.61 -6.91 1.75
CA ALA A 47 -23.03 -7.06 0.42
C ALA A 47 -22.55 -8.48 0.17
N THR A 48 -22.57 -8.90 -1.10
CA THR A 48 -22.05 -10.19 -1.53
C THR A 48 -20.60 -10.37 -1.11
N VAL A 49 -20.31 -11.51 -0.47
CA VAL A 49 -18.93 -11.93 -0.13
C VAL A 49 -18.26 -12.44 -1.40
N ILE A 50 -17.13 -11.83 -1.75
CA ILE A 50 -16.34 -12.13 -2.97
C ILE A 50 -14.99 -12.78 -2.65
N GLY A 51 -14.64 -12.89 -1.37
CA GLY A 51 -13.39 -13.48 -0.92
C GLY A 51 -13.32 -13.54 0.60
N SER A 52 -12.17 -13.98 1.12
CA SER A 52 -11.93 -14.00 2.56
C SER A 52 -10.44 -13.95 2.89
N LEU A 53 -10.10 -13.43 4.06
CA LEU A 53 -8.76 -13.45 4.65
C LEU A 53 -8.76 -14.37 5.86
N ALA A 54 -7.71 -15.16 6.05
CA ALA A 54 -7.57 -16.00 7.24
C ALA A 54 -7.36 -15.16 8.51
N SER A 55 -7.86 -15.62 9.65
CA SER A 55 -7.48 -15.07 10.96
C SER A 55 -5.96 -15.07 11.12
N GLY A 56 -5.38 -13.95 11.56
CA GLY A 56 -3.93 -13.78 11.70
C GLY A 56 -3.17 -13.51 10.40
N ALA A 57 -3.84 -13.41 9.25
CA ALA A 57 -3.19 -13.09 7.97
C ALA A 57 -2.39 -11.78 8.08
N LYS A 58 -1.13 -11.78 7.63
CA LYS A 58 -0.21 -10.63 7.67
C LYS A 58 0.05 -10.13 6.25
N GLY A 59 0.44 -8.87 6.15
CA GLY A 59 0.83 -8.28 4.87
C GLY A 59 -0.38 -7.90 4.02
N VAL A 60 -1.55 -7.73 4.65
CA VAL A 60 -2.76 -7.27 4.00
C VAL A 60 -2.56 -5.79 3.67
N GLU A 61 -2.36 -5.48 2.40
CA GLU A 61 -2.27 -4.10 1.93
C GLU A 61 -3.65 -3.45 1.96
N VAL A 62 -3.80 -2.40 2.76
CA VAL A 62 -4.99 -1.55 2.75
C VAL A 62 -4.74 -0.39 1.78
N ILE A 63 -5.64 -0.26 0.82
CA ILE A 63 -5.58 0.70 -0.29
C ILE A 63 -6.25 2.01 0.11
N GLU A 64 -7.43 1.90 0.73
CA GLU A 64 -8.31 3.00 1.10
C GLU A 64 -9.15 2.64 2.33
N LEU A 65 -9.58 3.65 3.09
CA LEU A 65 -10.66 3.51 4.08
C LEU A 65 -11.91 4.20 3.55
N ALA A 66 -13.08 3.59 3.80
CA ALA A 66 -14.35 4.24 3.55
C ALA A 66 -14.47 5.52 4.38
N SER A 67 -15.35 6.44 3.96
CA SER A 67 -15.52 7.74 4.61
C SER A 67 -15.87 7.68 6.10
N ASN A 68 -16.55 6.61 6.53
CA ASN A 68 -16.87 6.35 7.95
C ASN A 68 -15.74 5.64 8.71
N GLY A 69 -14.69 5.19 8.04
CA GLY A 69 -13.55 4.45 8.61
C GLY A 69 -13.87 3.01 9.04
N GLU A 70 -15.09 2.53 8.84
CA GLU A 70 -15.53 1.21 9.29
C GLU A 70 -15.11 0.09 8.32
N TRP A 71 -14.81 0.46 7.08
CA TRP A 71 -14.45 -0.46 6.00
C TRP A 71 -13.10 -0.08 5.40
N ALA A 72 -12.30 -1.10 5.10
CA ALA A 72 -11.01 -0.97 4.45
C ALA A 72 -11.03 -1.71 3.10
N LEU A 73 -10.62 -1.01 2.05
CA LEU A 73 -10.45 -1.60 0.72
C LEU A 73 -9.12 -2.34 0.68
N VAL A 74 -9.18 -3.62 0.32
CA VAL A 74 -8.03 -4.52 0.18
C VAL A 74 -8.09 -5.23 -1.16
N ASN A 75 -6.94 -5.72 -1.63
CA ASN A 75 -6.91 -6.62 -2.78
C ASN A 75 -7.11 -8.08 -2.34
N GLY A 76 -8.06 -8.77 -2.95
CA GLY A 76 -8.20 -10.23 -2.94
C GLY A 76 -7.38 -10.88 -4.06
N ALA A 77 -7.85 -12.03 -4.57
CA ALA A 77 -7.19 -12.72 -5.69
C ALA A 77 -7.23 -11.87 -6.98
N GLU A 78 -8.38 -11.81 -7.65
CA GLU A 78 -8.54 -11.12 -8.95
C GLU A 78 -9.37 -9.82 -8.85
N SER A 79 -9.74 -9.41 -7.65
CA SER A 79 -10.58 -8.23 -7.41
C SER A 79 -10.24 -7.53 -6.11
N SER A 80 -10.57 -6.24 -6.01
CA SER A 80 -10.61 -5.52 -4.73
C SER A 80 -11.95 -5.69 -4.03
N GLY A 81 -11.94 -5.62 -2.71
CA GLY A 81 -13.15 -5.62 -1.90
C GLY A 81 -12.93 -5.04 -0.51
N TRP A 82 -14.01 -4.96 0.23
CA TRP A 82 -14.10 -4.27 1.51
C TRP A 82 -14.13 -5.26 2.67
N VAL A 83 -13.32 -5.02 3.69
CA VAL A 83 -13.34 -5.75 4.95
C VAL A 83 -13.65 -4.81 6.10
N GLU A 84 -14.25 -5.33 7.18
CA GLU A 84 -14.47 -4.53 8.38
C GLU A 84 -13.12 -4.12 9.01
N ALA A 85 -12.87 -2.81 9.06
CA ALA A 85 -11.58 -2.23 9.48
C ALA A 85 -11.24 -2.53 10.94
N ARG A 86 -12.25 -2.80 11.79
CA ARG A 86 -12.03 -3.16 13.21
C ARG A 86 -11.23 -4.44 13.41
N PHE A 87 -11.17 -5.31 12.39
CA PHE A 87 -10.37 -6.53 12.43
C PHE A 87 -8.97 -6.34 11.85
N LEU A 88 -8.59 -5.12 11.49
CA LEU A 88 -7.27 -4.81 10.93
C LEU A 88 -6.42 -4.06 11.96
N GLN A 89 -5.26 -4.65 12.26
CA GLN A 89 -4.21 -4.02 13.07
C GLN A 89 -3.08 -3.57 12.15
N ALA A 90 -2.74 -2.27 12.17
CA ALA A 90 -1.61 -1.75 11.40
C ALA A 90 -0.29 -2.44 11.82
N GLN A 91 0.52 -2.81 10.83
CA GLN A 91 1.89 -3.29 11.06
C GLN A 91 2.85 -2.11 11.20
N PRO A 92 4.08 -2.34 11.70
CA PRO A 92 5.16 -1.36 11.55
C PRO A 92 5.26 -0.92 10.09
N SER A 93 5.33 0.39 9.87
CA SER A 93 5.33 0.95 8.52
C SER A 93 6.47 0.38 7.69
N VAL A 94 6.18 0.00 6.45
CA VAL A 94 7.21 -0.44 5.50
C VAL A 94 7.93 0.72 4.80
N TRP A 95 7.55 1.95 5.12
CA TRP A 95 8.03 3.17 4.49
C TRP A 95 9.12 3.84 5.33
N ASP A 96 10.31 3.27 5.28
CA ASP A 96 11.52 3.87 5.83
C ASP A 96 12.02 5.05 4.96
N ASN A 97 12.68 6.02 5.61
CA ASN A 97 13.41 7.09 4.93
C ASN A 97 14.57 6.50 4.13
N GLY A 98 14.75 6.96 2.89
CA GLY A 98 15.79 6.56 1.96
C GLY A 98 15.65 5.10 1.48
N LYS A 99 14.48 4.47 1.65
CA LYS A 99 14.26 3.07 1.29
C LYS A 99 12.93 2.85 0.60
N LEU A 100 12.86 1.72 -0.10
CA LEU A 100 11.64 1.17 -0.68
C LEU A 100 11.12 0.04 0.21
N PRO A 101 9.79 -0.17 0.30
CA PRO A 101 9.23 -1.39 0.85
C PRO A 101 9.82 -2.62 0.15
N GLN A 102 10.21 -3.65 0.91
CA GLN A 102 10.92 -4.82 0.36
C GLN A 102 10.12 -5.60 -0.68
N SER A 103 8.80 -5.69 -0.45
CA SER A 103 7.83 -6.35 -1.32
C SER A 103 7.32 -5.44 -2.43
N LEU A 104 7.80 -4.19 -2.56
CA LEU A 104 7.33 -3.28 -3.60
C LEU A 104 7.54 -3.90 -4.99
N ARG A 105 6.45 -4.01 -5.74
CA ARG A 105 6.43 -4.41 -7.15
C ARG A 105 5.56 -3.43 -7.90
N CYS A 106 5.98 -3.07 -9.11
CA CYS A 106 5.13 -2.33 -10.04
C CYS A 106 5.02 -3.07 -11.37
N HIS A 107 3.92 -2.85 -12.06
CA HIS A 107 3.62 -3.47 -13.34
C HIS A 107 2.74 -2.56 -14.18
N GLY A 108 2.77 -2.75 -15.49
CA GLY A 108 1.91 -2.05 -16.43
C GLY A 108 1.50 -2.95 -17.57
N THR A 109 0.40 -2.55 -18.20
CA THR A 109 -0.22 -3.21 -19.35
C THR A 109 -0.10 -2.23 -20.52
N GLU A 110 0.53 -2.68 -21.60
CA GLU A 110 0.88 -1.90 -22.79
C GLU A 110 2.04 -0.87 -22.65
N PRO A 111 3.29 -1.29 -22.91
CA PRO A 111 3.71 -2.69 -23.05
C PRO A 111 3.53 -3.46 -21.73
N PHE A 112 3.46 -4.79 -21.77
CA PHE A 112 3.47 -5.57 -20.54
C PHE A 112 4.86 -5.52 -19.90
N TRP A 113 4.94 -5.05 -18.66
CA TRP A 113 6.19 -5.03 -17.92
C TRP A 113 5.95 -5.21 -16.42
N ASN A 114 6.98 -5.68 -15.73
CA ASN A 114 7.04 -5.68 -14.27
C ASN A 114 8.42 -5.21 -13.81
N ILE A 115 8.45 -4.55 -12.66
CA ILE A 115 9.66 -4.10 -11.99
C ILE A 115 9.64 -4.54 -10.53
N SER A 116 10.79 -5.01 -10.07
CA SER A 116 11.02 -5.38 -8.68
C SER A 116 12.29 -4.72 -8.16
N PHE A 117 12.27 -4.37 -6.87
CA PHE A 117 13.35 -3.67 -6.20
C PHE A 117 13.92 -4.57 -5.10
N SER A 118 15.24 -4.54 -4.96
CA SER A 118 15.98 -5.11 -3.83
C SER A 118 16.85 -4.03 -3.19
N ALA A 119 17.59 -4.38 -2.13
CA ALA A 119 18.47 -3.44 -1.46
C ALA A 119 19.62 -2.91 -2.34
N LYS A 120 19.96 -3.59 -3.44
CA LYS A 120 21.10 -3.22 -4.30
C LYS A 120 20.79 -3.23 -5.79
N GLU A 121 19.66 -3.78 -6.19
CA GLU A 121 19.36 -4.05 -7.60
C GLU A 121 17.92 -3.72 -7.92
N VAL A 122 17.69 -3.33 -9.17
CA VAL A 122 16.37 -3.18 -9.75
C VAL A 122 16.28 -4.10 -10.96
N ARG A 123 15.23 -4.92 -11.00
CA ARG A 123 14.96 -5.85 -12.09
C ARG A 123 13.75 -5.38 -12.86
N LEU A 124 13.93 -5.10 -14.14
CA LEU A 124 12.88 -4.72 -15.08
C LEU A 124 12.71 -5.81 -16.14
N LYS A 125 11.54 -6.42 -16.18
CA LYS A 125 11.14 -7.39 -17.20
C LYS A 125 10.06 -6.76 -18.08
N VAL A 126 10.34 -6.67 -19.37
CA VAL A 126 9.34 -6.31 -20.39
C VAL A 126 9.01 -7.58 -21.16
N LEU A 127 7.75 -7.76 -21.56
CA LEU A 127 7.32 -8.87 -22.39
C LEU A 127 8.13 -8.89 -23.69
N ASP A 128 8.51 -10.09 -24.12
CA ASP A 128 9.31 -10.35 -25.33
C ASP A 128 10.69 -9.67 -25.37
N ALA A 129 11.18 -9.17 -24.23
CA ALA A 129 12.53 -8.63 -24.09
C ALA A 129 13.33 -9.39 -23.03
N PRO A 130 14.68 -9.40 -23.12
CA PRO A 130 15.52 -9.85 -22.02
C PRO A 130 15.26 -9.07 -20.72
N GLU A 131 15.40 -9.74 -19.59
CA GLU A 131 15.37 -9.07 -18.29
C GLU A 131 16.56 -8.12 -18.16
N ARG A 132 16.31 -6.92 -17.63
CA ARG A 132 17.34 -5.90 -17.39
C ARG A 132 17.57 -5.75 -15.89
N LEU A 133 18.83 -5.78 -15.50
CA LEU A 133 19.28 -5.57 -14.13
C LEU A 133 20.04 -4.25 -14.03
N TYR A 134 19.65 -3.43 -13.07
CA TYR A 134 20.29 -2.16 -12.78
C TYR A 134 20.81 -2.17 -11.34
N SER A 135 22.02 -1.66 -11.12
CA SER A 135 22.49 -1.36 -9.77
C SER A 135 21.72 -0.16 -9.22
N LEU A 136 21.07 -0.35 -8.07
CA LEU A 136 20.40 0.72 -7.33
C LEU A 136 21.44 1.72 -6.84
N ARG A 137 21.28 3.00 -7.20
CA ARG A 137 22.19 4.08 -6.78
C ARG A 137 21.63 4.83 -5.59
N SER A 138 20.36 5.22 -5.66
CA SER A 138 19.72 6.00 -4.61
C SER A 138 18.20 5.80 -4.58
N VAL A 139 17.63 6.05 -3.41
CA VAL A 139 16.21 6.21 -3.18
C VAL A 139 16.03 7.53 -2.42
N SER A 140 15.24 8.44 -2.98
CA SER A 140 14.95 9.75 -2.39
C SER A 140 13.49 9.83 -1.96
N ASP A 141 13.24 10.60 -0.90
CA ASP A 141 11.93 10.97 -0.36
C ASP A 141 11.95 12.44 0.07
N ARG A 142 10.84 12.94 0.64
CA ARG A 142 10.73 14.34 1.10
C ARG A 142 11.00 14.51 2.60
N GLY A 143 11.40 13.47 3.31
CA GLY A 143 11.89 13.53 4.69
C GLY A 143 10.83 13.75 5.78
N PHE A 144 9.54 13.53 5.51
CA PHE A 144 8.48 13.68 6.51
C PHE A 144 7.66 12.40 6.71
N ALA A 145 7.11 12.24 7.91
CA ALA A 145 6.32 11.06 8.29
C ALA A 145 5.06 10.91 7.43
N GLY A 146 4.79 9.70 6.96
CA GLY A 146 3.67 9.43 6.06
C GLY A 146 3.99 9.70 4.58
N ASP A 147 5.20 10.12 4.21
CA ASP A 147 5.54 10.23 2.79
C ASP A 147 5.62 8.85 2.13
N ARG A 148 4.78 8.65 1.11
CA ARG A 148 4.69 7.45 0.27
C ARG A 148 5.27 7.67 -1.12
N ILE A 149 5.82 8.85 -1.39
CA ILE A 149 6.52 9.15 -2.65
C ILE A 149 7.95 8.66 -2.54
N ARG A 150 8.43 8.00 -3.59
CA ARG A 150 9.81 7.54 -3.71
C ARG A 150 10.34 7.82 -5.12
N ALA A 151 11.48 8.47 -5.21
CA ALA A 151 12.24 8.56 -6.45
C ALA A 151 13.42 7.58 -6.39
N VAL A 152 13.65 6.84 -7.47
CA VAL A 152 14.64 5.78 -7.56
C VAL A 152 15.57 6.07 -8.72
N GLU A 153 16.87 6.03 -8.47
CA GLU A 153 17.88 6.07 -9.53
C GLU A 153 18.64 4.74 -9.57
N ALA A 154 18.67 4.11 -10.74
CA ALA A 154 19.42 2.86 -10.94
C ALA A 154 19.94 2.81 -12.36
N GLY A 155 21.27 2.69 -12.57
CA GLY A 155 21.82 2.68 -13.93
C GLY A 155 21.38 3.88 -14.78
N ASP A 156 20.80 3.63 -15.95
CA ASP A 156 20.19 4.61 -16.87
C ASP A 156 18.69 4.84 -16.59
N MET A 157 18.13 4.20 -15.57
CA MET A 157 16.72 4.30 -15.17
C MET A 157 16.52 5.33 -14.06
N THR A 158 15.41 6.06 -14.17
CA THR A 158 14.79 6.82 -13.08
C THR A 158 13.34 6.40 -12.93
N ALA A 159 12.89 6.11 -11.72
CA ALA A 159 11.49 5.80 -11.43
C ALA A 159 10.95 6.73 -10.34
N VAL A 160 9.69 7.14 -10.45
CA VAL A 160 8.98 7.85 -9.40
C VAL A 160 7.72 7.05 -9.06
N ILE A 161 7.62 6.61 -7.81
CA ILE A 161 6.46 5.94 -7.24
C ILE A 161 5.73 6.94 -6.35
N PHE A 162 4.41 7.07 -6.50
CA PHE A 162 3.63 8.04 -5.73
C PHE A 162 2.18 7.58 -5.49
N PRO A 163 1.51 8.07 -4.44
CA PRO A 163 0.10 7.78 -4.19
C PRO A 163 -0.79 8.25 -5.32
N LYS A 164 -1.47 7.30 -5.95
CA LYS A 164 -2.51 7.54 -6.94
C LYS A 164 -3.26 6.25 -7.16
N GLN A 165 -4.59 6.32 -7.13
CA GLN A 165 -5.40 5.18 -7.51
C GLN A 165 -5.24 4.86 -8.99
N CYS A 166 -5.00 3.59 -9.29
CA CYS A 166 -4.91 3.10 -10.66
C CYS A 166 -5.37 1.64 -10.75
N SER A 167 -5.62 1.18 -11.98
CA SER A 167 -5.95 -0.20 -12.32
C SER A 167 -4.94 -0.73 -13.33
N ASP A 168 -4.71 -2.03 -13.32
CA ASP A 168 -3.89 -2.73 -14.30
C ASP A 168 -4.64 -2.97 -15.63
N GLY A 169 -5.94 -2.66 -15.70
CA GLY A 169 -6.77 -2.87 -16.89
C GLY A 169 -7.04 -4.33 -17.27
N MET A 170 -6.62 -5.28 -16.44
CA MET A 170 -6.73 -6.73 -16.69
C MET A 170 -7.46 -7.47 -15.57
N SER A 171 -7.47 -6.92 -14.37
CA SER A 171 -8.19 -7.43 -13.21
C SER A 171 -9.13 -6.37 -12.63
N ASP A 172 -10.05 -6.79 -11.75
CA ASP A 172 -10.92 -5.89 -11.01
C ASP A 172 -10.21 -5.34 -9.75
N ARG A 173 -8.87 -5.26 -9.79
CA ARG A 173 -8.04 -4.77 -8.69
C ARG A 173 -7.81 -3.26 -8.81
N THR A 174 -7.83 -2.62 -7.66
CA THR A 174 -7.46 -1.23 -7.43
C THR A 174 -6.14 -1.20 -6.69
N TYR A 175 -5.26 -0.29 -7.09
CA TYR A 175 -3.97 -0.06 -6.45
C TYR A 175 -3.93 1.37 -5.91
N ALA A 176 -3.16 1.63 -4.85
CA ALA A 176 -3.02 2.97 -4.28
C ALA A 176 -1.73 3.69 -4.72
N LEU A 177 -0.91 3.06 -5.55
CA LEU A 177 0.38 3.59 -6.01
C LEU A 177 0.50 3.49 -7.52
N GLN A 178 1.04 4.55 -8.12
CA GLN A 178 1.46 4.58 -9.52
C GLN A 178 2.97 4.76 -9.59
N ALA A 179 3.61 4.09 -10.55
CA ALA A 179 4.99 4.34 -10.95
C ALA A 179 5.05 4.96 -12.34
N VAL A 180 5.95 5.91 -12.51
CA VAL A 180 6.42 6.39 -13.81
C VAL A 180 7.92 6.12 -13.90
N ILE A 181 8.35 5.44 -14.96
CA ILE A 181 9.73 5.01 -15.18
C ILE A 181 10.23 5.63 -16.47
N SER A 182 11.39 6.27 -16.45
CA SER A 182 12.07 6.79 -17.63
C SER A 182 13.43 6.10 -17.77
N LEU A 183 13.72 5.61 -18.98
CA LEU A 183 15.01 5.05 -19.35
C LEU A 183 15.77 6.03 -20.23
N ARG A 184 17.02 6.30 -19.87
CA ARG A 184 17.95 7.14 -20.66
C ARG A 184 18.63 6.33 -21.76
N ASN A 185 17.83 5.65 -22.58
CA ASN A 185 18.28 4.96 -23.80
C ASN A 185 18.05 5.84 -25.05
N SER A 186 18.48 5.36 -26.23
CA SER A 186 18.28 6.06 -27.51
C SER A 186 16.83 6.40 -27.78
N ASP A 187 15.93 5.50 -27.39
CA ASP A 187 14.50 5.55 -27.70
C ASP A 187 13.71 6.35 -26.65
N ARG A 188 14.38 6.83 -25.59
CA ARG A 188 13.79 7.57 -24.47
C ARG A 188 12.54 6.90 -23.91
N THR A 189 12.61 5.59 -23.72
CA THR A 189 11.45 4.78 -23.32
C THR A 189 10.90 5.22 -21.97
N MET A 190 9.57 5.32 -21.87
CA MET A 190 8.87 5.63 -20.64
C MET A 190 7.78 4.58 -20.38
N PHE A 191 7.62 4.21 -19.12
CA PHE A 191 6.58 3.30 -18.65
C PHE A 191 5.74 3.97 -17.57
N ALA A 192 4.45 3.65 -17.52
CA ALA A 192 3.56 3.99 -16.42
C ALA A 192 2.77 2.76 -16.01
N GLY A 193 2.52 2.60 -14.72
CA GLY A 193 1.87 1.39 -14.20
C GLY A 193 1.53 1.51 -12.72
N CYS A 194 0.91 0.46 -12.19
CA CYS A 194 0.48 0.38 -10.80
C CYS A 194 1.50 -0.34 -9.93
N CYS A 195 1.49 -0.07 -8.63
CA CYS A 195 2.34 -0.75 -7.65
C CYS A 195 1.54 -1.31 -6.49
N SER A 196 2.08 -2.38 -5.89
CA SER A 196 1.63 -2.94 -4.62
C SER A 196 2.82 -3.15 -3.69
N ILE A 197 2.58 -2.96 -2.39
CA ILE A 197 3.51 -3.30 -1.31
C ILE A 197 3.17 -4.63 -0.63
N ALA A 198 2.10 -5.32 -1.04
CA ALA A 198 1.83 -6.68 -0.59
C ALA A 198 2.85 -7.67 -1.20
N ALA A 199 3.20 -8.70 -0.46
CA ALA A 199 3.90 -9.84 -1.03
C ALA A 199 2.84 -10.74 -1.71
N ASN A 200 2.87 -10.82 -3.04
CA ASN A 200 2.07 -11.79 -3.81
C ASN A 200 2.63 -13.20 -3.65
#